data_AF-A0A2N0YYM5-F1
#
_entry.id   AF-A0A2N0YYM5-F1
#
_cell.length_a   1.000
_cell.length_b   1.000
_cell.length_c   1.000
_cell.angle_alpha   90.00
_cell.angle_beta   90.00
_cell.angle_gamma   90.00
#
_symmetry.space_group_name_H-M   'P 1'
#
loop_
_entity.id
_entity.type
_entity.pdbx_description
1 polymer ?
#
loop_
_entity_poly.entity_id
_entity_poly.type
_entity_poly.pdbx_seq_one_letter_code
_entity_poly.pdbx_strand_id
1 'polypeptide(L)'
;MKKRYVLFAFLCLFLIMSAITNPSDKDEYADWVGNQIKQEKGPLLGMLGGSLIKLGTSKKDFVLFTIYETKFDKNEKKPLIALGIFNNFIWLEEGE
;
A
#
# COMPACT_ATOMS: atom_id res chain seq x y z
N MET A 1 -29.67 7.45 24.21
CA MET A 1 -28.50 7.07 25.03
C MET A 1 -27.88 5.76 24.54
N LYS A 2 -28.50 4.60 24.76
CA LYS A 2 -27.97 3.27 24.35
C LYS A 2 -27.54 3.16 22.88
N LYS A 3 -28.33 3.67 21.93
CA LYS A 3 -28.00 3.65 20.48
C LYS A 3 -26.70 4.40 20.13
N ARG A 4 -26.38 5.48 20.86
CA ARG A 4 -25.14 6.26 20.64
C ARG A 4 -23.91 5.50 21.12
N TYR A 5 -24.02 4.78 22.23
CA TYR A 5 -22.94 3.91 22.72
C TYR A 5 -22.71 2.71 21.80
N VAL A 6 -23.78 2.13 21.24
CA VAL A 6 -23.67 1.06 20.24
C VAL A 6 -22.97 1.58 18.98
N LEU A 7 -23.38 2.74 18.45
CA LEU A 7 -22.71 3.35 17.30
C LEU A 7 -21.24 3.66 17.58
N PHE A 8 -20.94 4.19 18.77
CA PHE A 8 -19.57 4.48 19.19
C PHE A 8 -18.73 3.21 19.29
N ALA A 9 -19.27 2.13 19.87
CA ALA A 9 -18.59 0.84 19.94
C ALA A 9 -18.29 0.28 18.55
N PHE A 10 -19.25 0.36 17.61
CA PHE A 10 -19.03 -0.02 16.22
C PHE A 10 -17.95 0.82 15.54
N LEU A 11 -17.94 2.14 15.78
CA LEU A 11 -16.91 3.03 15.23
C LEU A 11 -15.52 2.69 15.78
N CYS A 12 -15.41 2.46 17.09
CA CYS A 12 -14.15 2.03 17.70
C CYS A 12 -13.67 0.69 17.13
N LEU A 13 -14.57 -0.29 17.00
CA LEU A 13 -14.25 -1.59 16.41
C LEU A 13 -13.79 -1.43 14.95
N PHE A 14 -14.47 -0.60 14.17
CA PHE A 14 -14.11 -0.30 12.79
C PHE A 14 -12.71 0.32 12.67
N LEU A 15 -12.39 1.29 13.52
CA LEU A 15 -11.07 1.92 13.55
C LEU A 15 -9.97 0.93 13.93
N ILE A 16 -10.22 0.08 14.93
CA ILE A 16 -9.26 -0.97 15.33
C ILE A 16 -9.04 -1.96 14.19
N MET A 17 -10.11 -2.44 13.56
CA MET A 17 -10.01 -3.35 12.41
C MET A 17 -9.25 -2.72 11.25
N SER A 18 -9.51 -1.44 10.97
CA SER A 18 -8.78 -0.70 9.93
C SER A 18 -7.28 -0.59 10.26
N ALA A 19 -6.93 -0.26 11.51
CA ALA A 19 -5.53 -0.16 11.93
C ALA A 19 -4.79 -1.51 11.86
N ILE A 20 -5.47 -2.64 12.11
CA ILE A 20 -4.87 -3.98 12.05
C ILE A 20 -4.74 -4.49 10.60
N THR A 21 -5.70 -4.15 9.74
CA THR A 21 -5.74 -4.61 8.34
C THR A 21 -5.14 -3.62 7.36
N ASN A 22 -4.74 -2.44 7.79
CA ASN A 22 -4.04 -1.50 6.93
C ASN A 22 -2.65 -2.08 6.64
N PRO A 23 -2.33 -2.44 5.39
CA PRO A 23 -0.97 -2.86 5.07
C PRO A 23 -0.06 -1.69 5.40
N SER A 24 0.84 -1.93 6.34
CA SER A 24 1.81 -0.95 6.79
C SER A 24 3.22 -1.37 6.39
N ASP A 25 3.43 -2.62 5.99
CA ASP A 25 4.74 -3.07 5.56
C ASP A 25 5.06 -2.60 4.13
N LYS A 26 6.32 -2.19 3.90
CA LYS A 26 6.84 -1.95 2.56
C LYS A 26 7.10 -3.26 1.83
N ASP A 27 7.36 -4.35 2.55
CA ASP A 27 7.57 -5.67 1.97
C ASP A 27 6.31 -6.19 1.29
N GLU A 28 5.15 -6.12 1.94
CA GLU A 28 3.87 -6.51 1.34
C GLU A 28 3.54 -5.73 0.06
N TYR A 29 3.84 -4.42 0.07
CA TYR A 29 3.67 -3.60 -1.12
C TYR A 29 4.66 -3.99 -2.23
N ALA A 30 5.94 -4.15 -1.91
CA ALA A 30 6.96 -4.53 -2.88
C ALA A 30 6.68 -5.90 -3.52
N ASP A 31 6.19 -6.86 -2.73
CA ASP A 31 5.75 -8.17 -3.20
C ASP A 31 4.51 -8.05 -4.10
N TRP A 32 3.55 -7.20 -3.74
CA TRP A 32 2.37 -6.95 -4.57
C TRP A 32 2.76 -6.38 -5.93
N VAL A 33 3.59 -5.33 -5.98
CA VAL A 33 4.08 -4.75 -7.24
C VAL A 33 4.91 -5.77 -8.02
N GLY A 34 5.81 -6.51 -7.36
CA GLY A 34 6.59 -7.58 -7.98
C GLY A 34 5.73 -8.67 -8.61
N ASN A 35 4.60 -9.01 -7.98
CA ASN A 35 3.61 -9.94 -8.52
C ASN A 35 2.84 -9.39 -9.73
N GLN A 36 2.58 -8.07 -9.79
CA GLN A 36 2.01 -7.44 -10.99
C GLN A 36 3.01 -7.53 -12.16
N ILE A 37 4.27 -7.14 -11.92
CA ILE A 37 5.34 -7.22 -12.93
C ILE A 37 5.57 -8.65 -13.39
N LYS A 38 5.51 -9.62 -12.48
CA LYS A 38 5.64 -11.05 -12.81
C LYS A 38 4.56 -11.52 -13.78
N GLN A 39 3.32 -11.04 -13.62
CA GLN A 39 2.21 -11.37 -14.51
C GLN A 39 2.39 -10.75 -15.90
N GLU A 40 2.92 -9.53 -15.98
CA GLU A 40 3.07 -8.81 -17.25
C GLU A 40 4.37 -9.13 -18.02
N LYS A 41 5.49 -9.25 -17.31
CA LYS A 41 6.85 -9.29 -17.89
C LYS A 41 7.65 -10.54 -17.53
N GLY A 42 7.10 -11.43 -16.69
CA GLY A 42 7.68 -12.72 -16.35
C GLY A 42 8.40 -12.80 -14.98
N PRO A 43 8.65 -14.02 -14.48
CA PRO A 43 9.04 -14.28 -13.08
C PRO A 43 10.40 -13.71 -12.66
N LEU A 44 11.36 -13.64 -13.57
CA LEU A 44 12.71 -13.15 -13.28
C LEU A 44 12.71 -11.63 -12.97
N LEU A 45 11.95 -10.86 -13.75
CA LEU A 45 11.83 -9.41 -13.58
C LEU A 45 11.01 -9.05 -12.34
N GLY A 46 9.98 -9.84 -12.01
CA GLY A 46 9.19 -9.62 -10.80
C GLY A 46 10.01 -9.76 -9.51
N MET A 47 10.88 -10.77 -9.42
CA MET A 47 11.73 -11.01 -8.23
C MET A 47 12.81 -9.94 -8.04
N LEU A 48 13.51 -9.56 -9.12
CA LEU A 48 14.55 -8.52 -9.06
C LEU A 48 13.94 -7.13 -8.84
N GLY A 49 12.72 -6.91 -9.32
CA GLY A 49 11.96 -5.69 -9.12
C GLY A 49 11.66 -5.44 -7.63
N GLY A 50 11.27 -6.46 -6.86
CA GLY A 50 10.83 -6.29 -5.47
C GLY A 50 11.83 -5.55 -4.57
N SER A 51 13.13 -5.88 -4.66
CA SER A 51 14.17 -5.19 -3.88
C SER A 51 14.38 -3.73 -4.29
N LEU A 52 14.32 -3.44 -5.60
CA LEU A 52 14.44 -2.08 -6.12
C LEU A 52 13.21 -1.23 -5.76
N ILE A 53 12.01 -1.81 -5.85
CA ILE A 53 10.76 -1.19 -5.44
C ILE A 53 10.85 -0.83 -3.97
N LYS A 54 11.22 -1.77 -3.08
CA LYS A 54 11.35 -1.51 -1.64
C LYS A 54 12.29 -0.35 -1.33
N LEU A 55 13.45 -0.30 -2.00
CA LEU A 55 14.44 0.78 -1.82
C LEU A 55 13.92 2.14 -2.30
N GLY A 56 13.22 2.16 -3.43
CA GLY A 56 12.59 3.35 -4.01
C GLY A 56 11.29 3.79 -3.34
N THR A 57 10.71 2.95 -2.48
CA THR A 57 9.40 3.18 -1.86
C THR A 57 9.52 4.00 -0.58
N SER A 58 8.73 5.05 -0.48
CA SER A 58 8.38 5.72 0.77
C SER A 58 6.91 5.42 1.12
N LYS A 59 6.59 5.41 2.42
CA LYS A 59 5.22 5.16 2.90
C LYS A 59 4.76 6.28 3.82
N LYS A 60 3.46 6.58 3.76
CA LYS A 60 2.79 7.50 4.67
C LYS A 60 1.51 6.86 5.20
N ASP A 61 1.50 6.57 6.49
CA ASP A 61 0.39 5.90 7.18
C ASP A 61 -0.63 6.92 7.70
N PHE A 62 -1.91 6.69 7.42
CA PHE A 62 -3.05 7.50 7.84
C PHE A 62 -4.05 6.72 8.71
N VAL A 63 -3.62 5.62 9.34
CA VAL A 63 -4.40 4.69 10.18
C VAL A 63 -5.39 3.85 9.39
N LEU A 64 -6.24 4.48 8.59
CA LEU A 64 -7.23 3.79 7.76
C LEU A 64 -6.61 3.21 6.50
N PHE A 65 -5.60 3.89 5.97
CA PHE A 65 -4.93 3.56 4.73
C PHE A 65 -3.48 4.03 4.78
N THR A 66 -2.67 3.51 3.86
CA THR A 66 -1.28 3.91 3.67
C THR A 66 -1.10 4.35 2.22
N ILE A 67 -0.38 5.45 2.00
CA ILE A 67 0.06 5.83 0.65
C ILE A 67 1.50 5.37 0.47
N TYR A 68 1.74 4.67 -0.63
CA TYR A 68 3.05 4.20 -1.06
C TYR A 68 3.47 5.00 -2.28
N GLU A 69 4.64 5.63 -2.21
CA GLU A 69 5.23 6.36 -3.32
C GLU A 69 6.56 5.70 -3.70
N THR A 70 6.67 5.20 -4.93
CA THR A 70 7.89 4.55 -5.44
C THR A 70 8.58 5.44 -6.47
N LYS A 71 9.87 5.69 -6.25
CA LYS A 71 10.77 6.38 -7.18
C LYS A 71 11.96 5.49 -7.50
N PHE A 72 12.19 5.21 -8.78
CA PHE A 72 13.34 4.46 -9.26
C PHE A 72 14.57 5.34 -9.48
N ASP A 73 14.38 6.64 -9.73
CA ASP A 73 15.45 7.64 -9.78
C ASP A 73 15.10 8.85 -8.89
N LYS A 74 16.12 9.50 -8.30
CA LYS A 74 15.98 10.76 -7.57
C LYS A 74 15.45 11.90 -8.45
N ASN A 75 15.70 11.83 -9.76
CA ASN A 75 15.25 12.84 -10.73
C ASN A 75 13.86 12.55 -11.30
N GLU A 76 13.23 11.44 -10.92
CA GLU A 76 11.93 11.04 -11.42
C GLU A 76 10.85 12.01 -10.94
N LYS A 77 10.19 12.66 -11.91
CA LYS A 77 9.19 13.71 -11.64
C LYS A 77 7.82 13.13 -11.28
N LYS A 78 7.51 11.91 -11.73
CA LYS A 78 6.25 11.22 -11.51
C LYS A 78 6.51 9.91 -10.78
N PRO A 79 6.37 9.88 -9.44
CA PRO A 79 6.44 8.62 -8.70
C PRO A 79 5.26 7.72 -9.05
N LEU A 80 5.43 6.40 -8.92
CA LEU A 80 4.30 5.49 -8.81
C LEU A 80 3.62 5.72 -7.46
N ILE A 81 2.29 5.88 -7.45
CA ILE A 81 1.52 6.08 -6.22
C ILE A 81 0.51 4.96 -6.07
N ALA A 82 0.50 4.29 -4.92
CA ALA A 82 -0.48 3.28 -4.57
C ALA A 82 -1.11 3.55 -3.20
N LEU A 83 -2.38 3.17 -3.07
CA LEU A 83 -3.13 3.12 -1.83
C LEU A 83 -3.11 1.70 -1.27
N GLY A 84 -2.61 1.54 -0.06
CA GLY A 84 -2.81 0.36 0.78
C GLY A 84 -4.03 0.56 1.68
N ILE A 85 -5.02 -0.32 1.64
CA ILE A 85 -6.21 -0.24 2.49
C ILE A 85 -6.83 -1.64 2.66
N PHE A 86 -7.23 -2.02 3.88
CA PHE A 86 -7.91 -3.30 4.16
C PHE A 86 -7.25 -4.53 3.51
N ASN A 87 -5.93 -4.72 3.67
CA ASN A 87 -5.12 -5.78 3.06
C ASN A 87 -5.10 -5.78 1.52
N ASN A 88 -5.42 -4.65 0.89
CA ASN A 88 -5.41 -4.50 -0.56
C ASN A 88 -4.50 -3.34 -0.97
N PHE A 89 -4.01 -3.39 -2.20
CA PHE A 89 -3.26 -2.32 -2.84
C PHE A 89 -3.95 -1.90 -4.14
N ILE A 90 -4.01 -0.61 -4.40
CA ILE A 90 -4.67 -0.02 -5.57
C ILE A 90 -3.77 1.07 -6.13
N TRP A 91 -3.51 1.07 -7.44
CA TRP A 91 -2.81 2.17 -8.10
C TRP A 91 -3.64 3.45 -8.06
N LEU A 92 -3.03 4.56 -7.65
CA LEU A 92 -3.59 5.91 -7.74
C LEU A 92 -2.97 6.68 -8.89
N GLU A 93 -1.67 6.46 -9.13
CA GLU A 93 -0.93 7.01 -10.25
C GLU A 93 0.07 5.97 -10.74
N GLU A 94 -0.08 5.55 -11.98
CA GLU A 94 0.86 4.70 -12.69
C GLU A 94 1.87 5.65 -13.36
N GLY A 95 3.09 5.74 -12.81
CA GLY A 95 4.15 6.60 -13.34
C GLY A 95 4.36 6.37 -14.85
N GLU A 96 4.64 7.45 -15.59
CA GLU A 96 4.93 7.43 -17.03
C GLU A 96 6.38 7.04 -17.34
#